data_AF-A0A9D3YYW2-F1
#
_entry.id   AF-A0A9D3YYW2-F1
#
_cell.length_a   1.000
_cell.length_b   1.000
_cell.length_c   1.000
_cell.angle_alpha   90.00
_cell.angle_beta   90.00
_cell.angle_gamma   90.00
#
_symmetry.space_group_name_H-M   'P 1'
#
loop_
_entity.id
_entity.type
_entity.pdbx_description
1 polymer ?
#
loop_
_entity_poly.entity_id
_entity_poly.type
_entity_poly.pdbx_seq_one_letter_code
_entity_poly.pdbx_strand_id
1 'polypeptide(L)'
;MLSAFNVSWQPPNTPSSQPVAYVIRYKMTSSSMAKEITVSPERTYFLLSTYPHFGVEFSIEVYARFDIGNGESAGPVIIRSSK
;
A
#
# COMPACT_ATOMS: atom_id res chain seq x y z
N MET A 1 -2.62 21.74 -6.83
CA MET A 1 -2.49 21.20 -5.45
C MET A 1 -2.24 19.71 -5.57
N LEU A 2 -1.20 19.17 -4.94
CA LEU A 2 -0.94 17.73 -4.90
C LEU A 2 -1.47 17.20 -3.57
N SER A 3 -2.31 16.17 -3.61
CA SER A 3 -2.76 15.41 -2.43
C SER A 3 -2.10 14.03 -2.47
N ALA A 4 -1.63 13.57 -1.31
CA ALA A 4 -0.93 12.31 -1.19
C ALA A 4 -1.07 11.72 0.21
N PHE A 5 -0.96 10.40 0.31
CA PHE A 5 -0.85 9.69 1.57
C PHE A 5 0.58 9.20 1.77
N ASN A 6 1.13 9.39 2.96
CA ASN A 6 2.32 8.67 3.38
C ASN A 6 1.91 7.28 3.86
N VAL A 7 2.13 6.26 3.03
CA VAL A 7 1.85 4.87 3.36
C VAL A 7 3.11 4.29 3.97
N SER A 8 3.08 3.93 5.25
CA SER A 8 4.20 3.33 5.97
C SER A 8 3.83 2.00 6.60
N TRP A 9 4.78 1.08 6.66
CA TRP A 9 4.59 -0.26 7.21
C TRP A 9 5.82 -0.71 8.00
N GLN A 10 5.61 -1.69 8.87
CA GLN A 10 6.69 -2.39 9.54
C GLN A 10 7.03 -3.67 8.77
N PRO A 11 8.32 -4.01 8.62
CA PRO A 11 8.71 -5.29 8.07
C PRO A 11 8.14 -6.47 8.88
N PRO A 12 7.78 -7.59 8.23
CA PRO A 12 7.38 -8.79 8.94
C PRO A 12 8.48 -9.27 9.90
N ASN A 13 8.10 -9.68 11.12
CA ASN A 13 9.04 -10.18 12.12
C ASN A 13 9.50 -11.63 11.87
N THR A 14 9.20 -12.22 10.70
CA THR A 14 9.55 -13.60 10.37
C THR A 14 11.05 -13.73 10.07
N PRO A 15 11.83 -14.46 10.90
CA PRO A 15 13.28 -14.51 10.77
C PRO A 15 13.77 -15.39 9.61
N SER A 16 12.91 -16.24 9.04
CA SER A 16 13.31 -17.26 8.05
C SER A 16 13.32 -16.76 6.60
N SER A 17 12.78 -15.58 6.30
CA SER A 17 12.86 -15.00 4.96
C SER A 17 12.63 -13.50 5.00
N GLN A 18 13.53 -12.75 4.35
CA GLN A 18 13.27 -11.35 4.04
C GLN A 18 12.38 -11.26 2.80
N PRO A 19 11.47 -10.27 2.73
CA PRO A 19 10.73 -10.02 1.51
C PRO A 19 11.69 -9.63 0.37
N VAL A 20 11.32 -10.00 -0.86
CA VAL A 20 11.99 -9.53 -2.08
C VAL A 20 11.38 -8.24 -2.59
N ALA A 21 10.17 -7.88 -2.14
CA ALA A 21 9.50 -6.61 -2.41
C ALA A 21 8.34 -6.37 -1.42
N TYR A 22 7.81 -5.15 -1.41
CA TYR A 22 6.48 -4.86 -0.88
C TYR A 22 5.54 -4.44 -2.01
N VAL A 23 4.26 -4.79 -1.87
CA VAL A 23 3.21 -4.39 -2.80
C VAL A 23 2.20 -3.52 -2.06
N ILE A 24 1.96 -2.33 -2.59
CA ILE A 24 0.91 -1.41 -2.13
C ILE A 24 -0.27 -1.56 -3.08
N ARG A 25 -1.34 -2.18 -2.60
CA ARG A 25 -2.61 -2.33 -3.33
C ARG A 25 -3.58 -1.27 -2.88
N TYR A 26 -4.14 -0.50 -3.82
CA TYR A 26 -5.05 0.58 -3.49
C TYR A 26 -6.18 0.77 -4.50
N LYS A 27 -7.30 1.30 -4.03
CA LYS A 27 -8.45 1.72 -4.86
C LYS A 27 -9.28 2.77 -4.16
N MET A 28 -10.07 3.54 -4.92
CA MET A 28 -11.19 4.27 -4.34
C MET A 28 -12.23 3.25 -3.83
N THR A 29 -12.84 3.49 -2.67
CA THR A 29 -13.86 2.57 -2.11
C THR A 29 -15.09 2.44 -3.00
N SER A 30 -15.39 3.48 -3.77
CA SER A 30 -16.43 3.51 -4.81
C SER A 30 -16.05 2.76 -6.10
N SER A 31 -14.82 2.27 -6.22
CA SER A 31 -14.32 1.55 -7.39
C SER A 31 -14.00 0.10 -7.04
N SER A 32 -14.31 -0.81 -7.95
CA SER A 32 -13.83 -2.20 -7.89
C SER A 32 -12.40 -2.35 -8.40
N MET A 33 -11.87 -1.36 -9.15
CA MET A 33 -10.59 -1.47 -9.83
C MET A 33 -9.43 -1.12 -8.89
N ALA A 34 -8.69 -2.15 -8.48
CA ALA A 34 -7.47 -2.00 -7.70
C ALA A 34 -6.25 -1.72 -8.59
N LYS A 35 -5.33 -0.94 -8.04
CA LYS A 35 -4.00 -0.69 -8.59
C LYS A 35 -2.97 -1.23 -7.62
N GLU A 36 -1.83 -1.64 -8.15
CA GLU A 36 -0.71 -2.13 -7.35
C GLU A 36 0.57 -1.37 -7.70
N ILE A 37 1.37 -1.08 -6.68
CA ILE A 37 2.71 -0.52 -6.81
C ILE A 37 3.65 -1.48 -6.10
N THR A 38 4.66 -1.96 -6.81
CA THR A 38 5.72 -2.77 -6.22
C THR A 38 6.89 -1.86 -5.86
N VAL A 39 7.38 -1.97 -4.63
CA VAL A 39 8.53 -1.23 -4.12
C VAL A 39 9.58 -2.20 -3.60
N SER A 40 10.82 -1.72 -3.54
CA SER A 40 11.96 -2.49 -3.10
C SER A 40 11.88 -2.89 -1.61
N PRO A 41 12.48 -4.02 -1.19
CA PRO A 41 12.31 -4.58 0.14
C PRO A 41 12.97 -3.78 1.26
N GLU A 42 13.89 -2.86 0.95
CA GLU A 42 14.49 -1.94 1.91
C GLU A 42 13.58 -0.75 2.25
N ARG A 43 12.46 -0.58 1.55
CA ARG A 43 11.51 0.51 1.83
C ARG A 43 10.51 0.11 2.90
N THR A 44 10.24 1.06 3.78
CA THR A 44 9.19 0.98 4.82
C THR A 44 8.11 2.04 4.64
N TYR A 45 8.21 2.85 3.57
CA TYR A 45 7.20 3.84 3.22
C TYR A 45 7.16 4.15 1.73
N PHE A 46 6.02 4.72 1.29
CA PHE A 46 5.79 5.23 -0.05
C PHE A 46 4.80 6.40 -0.04
N LEU A 47 5.07 7.41 -0.87
CA LEU A 47 4.17 8.56 -1.04
C LEU A 47 3.17 8.27 -2.17
N LEU A 48 1.95 7.90 -1.80
CA LEU A 48 0.89 7.57 -2.74
C LEU A 48 0.14 8.84 -3.17
N SER A 49 0.30 9.26 -4.43
CA SER A 49 -0.45 10.39 -4.99
C SER A 49 -1.93 10.03 -5.17
N THR A 50 -2.82 10.88 -4.67
CA THR A 50 -4.28 10.73 -4.79
C THR A 50 -4.88 11.68 -5.83
N TYR A 51 -4.11 12.60 -6.40
CA TYR A 51 -4.57 13.53 -7.42
C TYR A 51 -5.16 12.80 -8.66
N PRO A 52 -6.24 13.31 -9.28
CA PRO A 52 -7.05 14.49 -8.92
C PRO A 52 -8.19 14.20 -7.94
N HIS A 53 -8.13 13.08 -7.21
CA HIS A 53 -9.22 12.61 -6.36
C HIS A 53 -9.11 13.21 -4.95
N PHE A 54 -9.86 14.29 -4.73
CA PHE A 54 -9.94 14.99 -3.46
C PHE A 54 -11.23 14.67 -2.71
N GLY A 55 -11.16 14.55 -1.38
CA GLY A 55 -12.35 14.30 -0.57
C GLY A 55 -13.02 12.96 -0.84
N VAL A 56 -12.30 11.98 -1.39
CA VAL A 56 -12.78 10.60 -1.62
C VAL A 56 -12.07 9.62 -0.71
N GLU A 57 -12.73 8.50 -0.42
CA GLU A 57 -12.18 7.40 0.38
C GLU A 57 -11.40 6.42 -0.48
N PHE A 58 -10.25 6.01 0.06
CA PHE A 58 -9.39 5.00 -0.51
C PHE A 58 -9.30 3.80 0.44
N SER A 59 -9.26 2.62 -0.14
CA SER A 59 -8.84 1.38 0.49
C SER A 59 -7.39 1.13 0.10
N ILE A 60 -6.48 1.08 1.07
CA ILE A 60 -5.04 0.93 0.87
C ILE A 60 -4.55 -0.22 1.71
N GLU A 61 -3.77 -1.10 1.11
CA GLU A 61 -3.26 -2.30 1.73
C GLU A 61 -1.79 -2.50 1.33
N VAL A 62 -0.98 -2.99 2.26
CA VAL A 62 0.42 -3.33 2.00
C VAL A 62 0.68 -4.76 2.40
N TYR A 63 1.33 -5.51 1.52
CA TYR A 63 1.76 -6.88 1.81
C TYR A 63 3.17 -7.14 1.30
N ALA A 64 3.87 -8.02 2.01
CA ALA A 64 5.19 -8.49 1.62
C ALA A 64 5.08 -9.46 0.44
N ARG A 65 6.06 -9.45 -0.46
CA ARG A 65 6.27 -10.49 -1.47
C ARG A 65 7.57 -11.21 -1.14
N PHE A 66 7.52 -12.53 -1.12
CA PHE A 66 8.64 -13.45 -0.93
C PHE A 66 8.86 -14.27 -2.21
N ASP A 67 9.99 -14.97 -2.31
CA ASP A 67 10.26 -15.87 -3.46
C ASP A 67 9.21 -16.98 -3.61
N ILE A 68 8.60 -17.40 -2.49
CA ILE A 68 7.58 -18.45 -2.44
C ILE A 68 6.15 -17.92 -2.62
N GLY A 69 5.96 -16.61 -2.80
CA GLY A 69 4.65 -15.98 -2.98
C GLY A 69 4.41 -14.77 -2.09
N ASN A 70 3.16 -14.32 -2.04
CA ASN A 70 2.77 -13.16 -1.23
C ASN A 70 2.61 -13.55 0.25
N GLY A 71 3.09 -12.69 1.14
CA GLY A 71 2.84 -12.76 2.56
C GLY A 71 1.42 -12.35 2.92
N GLU A 72 1.05 -12.61 4.17
CA GLU A 72 -0.21 -12.15 4.74
C GLU A 72 -0.24 -10.62 4.85
N SER A 73 -1.43 -10.07 4.66
CA SER A 73 -1.74 -8.66 4.86
C SER A 73 -2.61 -8.51 6.10
N ALA A 74 -2.44 -7.42 6.85
CA ALA A 74 -3.33 -7.05 7.95
C ALA A 74 -4.72 -6.56 7.47
N GLY A 75 -4.96 -6.55 6.15
CA GLY A 75 -6.16 -6.01 5.52
C GLY A 75 -6.04 -4.51 5.18
N PRO A 76 -7.01 -3.96 4.44
CA PRO A 76 -6.93 -2.58 3.97
C PRO A 76 -7.27 -1.57 5.07
N VAL A 77 -6.51 -0.48 5.09
CA VAL A 77 -6.86 0.75 5.79
C VAL A 77 -7.76 1.60 4.89
N ILE A 78 -8.87 2.08 5.45
CA ILE A 78 -9.79 3.01 4.77
C ILE A 78 -9.45 4.44 5.22
N ILE A 79 -9.10 5.30 4.27
CA ILE A 79 -8.71 6.69 4.56
C ILE A 79 -9.25 7.66 3.51
N ARG A 80 -9.67 8.84 3.96
CA ARG A 80 -10.21 9.90 3.09
C ARG A 80 -9.11 10.88 2.69
N SER A 81 -9.04 11.19 1.40
CA SER A 81 -8.11 12.19 0.85
C SER A 81 -8.50 13.59 1.31
N SER A 82 -7.50 14.39 1.69
CA SER A 82 -7.72 15.81 1.99
C SER A 82 -8.09 16.57 0.72
N LYS A 83 -8.78 17.68 0.90
CA LYS A 83 -9.13 18.63 -0.16
C LYS A 83 -7.97 19.56 -0.49
#